data_AF-A0A382PSR6-F1
#
_entry.id   AF-A0A382PSR6-F1
#
_cell.length_a   1.000
_cell.length_b   1.000
_cell.length_c   1.000
_cell.angle_alpha   90.00
_cell.angle_beta   90.00
_cell.angle_gamma   90.00
#
_symmetry.space_group_name_H-M   'P 1'
#
loop_
_entity.id
_entity.type
_entity.pdbx_description
1 polymer ?
#
loop_
_entity_poly.entity_id
_entity_poly.type
_entity_poly.pdbx_seq_one_letter_code
_entity_poly.pdbx_strand_id
1 'polypeptide(L)'
;SYWHYKMILYLIMLGVIPSIFIYKFRINKVKRINLFLQSFVLIVVLISWTYLNANKLLWIDKYSSRLGARIMPWSYIGNTIRLQQLKHKYSSNQELLPPAQLEENDEKTIIILVIGEAARAENFSLYGYNRPTNSLLEKQGVIALDNTVSCATYTTLSLRCILSHKDVSTPFSKQYEPLPSYLQRHGVDVVWRTNNWGEPPMKVNTYQRSDELKRECKGDQCQYDEVLLSGLGERVRSSMQQNIFIVIHRWGSHGPSYYTRYAKQYEMFKPVCKSVELNQCTNHELVNAYDNSILYTDYFLTQTINLFQDLKTPAVMIYISDHGESLGEFGLYLHGVPYAV
;
A
#
# COMPACT_ATOMS: atom_id res chain seq x y z
N SER A 1 15.89 5.76 26.91
CA SER A 1 16.72 6.79 27.59
C SER A 1 17.19 7.78 26.53
N TYR A 2 16.76 9.04 26.60
CA TYR A 2 17.01 10.06 25.55
C TYR A 2 18.41 10.70 25.61
N TRP A 3 19.27 10.28 26.55
CA TRP A 3 20.60 10.85 26.77
C TRP A 3 21.68 9.86 26.31
N HIS A 4 22.19 10.05 25.10
CA HIS A 4 23.31 9.30 24.54
C HIS A 4 24.58 10.18 24.55
N TYR A 5 25.74 9.66 24.97
CA TYR A 5 26.98 10.45 25.12
C TYR A 5 27.41 11.20 23.83
N LYS A 6 27.09 10.62 22.66
CA LYS A 6 27.28 11.28 21.35
C LYS A 6 26.55 12.63 21.24
N MET A 7 25.39 12.80 21.88
CA MET A 7 24.63 14.05 21.88
C MET A 7 25.40 15.19 22.57
N ILE A 8 26.10 14.88 23.67
CA ILE A 8 26.95 15.85 24.38
C ILE A 8 28.12 16.27 23.48
N LEU A 9 28.73 15.30 22.78
CA LEU A 9 29.80 15.58 21.81
C LEU A 9 29.31 16.52 20.69
N TYR A 10 28.11 16.27 20.13
CA TYR A 10 27.53 17.16 19.13
C TYR A 10 27.23 18.56 19.67
N LEU A 11 26.73 18.67 20.90
CA LEU A 11 26.45 19.96 21.55
C LEU A 11 27.72 20.80 21.73
N ILE A 12 28.82 20.16 22.13
CA ILE A 12 30.11 20.84 22.30
C ILE A 12 30.70 21.23 20.94
N MET A 13 30.76 20.28 20.00
CA MET A 13 31.41 20.49 18.69
C MET A 13 30.64 21.43 17.77
N LEU A 14 29.31 21.35 17.76
CA LEU A 14 28.45 22.11 16.83
C LEU A 14 27.75 23.29 17.49
N GLY A 15 27.68 23.36 18.82
CA GLY A 15 27.06 24.44 19.56
C GLY A 15 28.08 25.34 20.24
N VAL A 16 28.77 24.81 21.25
CA VAL A 16 29.64 25.60 22.14
C VAL A 16 30.84 26.16 21.42
N ILE A 17 31.59 25.34 20.69
CA ILE A 17 32.81 25.75 19.99
C ILE A 17 32.51 26.87 18.96
N PRO A 18 31.53 26.71 18.03
CA PRO A 18 31.18 27.78 17.10
C PRO A 18 30.70 29.06 17.79
N SER A 19 29.95 28.95 18.89
CA SER A 19 29.47 30.11 19.65
C SER A 19 30.61 30.92 20.26
N ILE A 20 31.67 30.25 20.75
CA ILE A 20 32.88 30.92 21.26
C ILE A 20 33.60 31.65 20.12
N PHE A 21 33.70 31.03 18.93
CA PHE A 21 34.31 31.68 17.76
C PHE A 21 33.52 32.92 17.32
N ILE A 22 32.18 32.84 17.29
CA ILE A 22 31.30 33.97 16.97
C ILE A 22 31.44 35.07 18.03
N TYR A 23 31.42 34.72 19.32
CA TYR A 23 31.57 35.67 20.42
C TYR A 23 32.92 36.41 20.40
N LYS A 24 34.00 35.70 20.06
CA LYS A 24 35.34 36.29 19.93
C LYS A 24 35.54 37.05 18.62
N PHE A 25 34.62 36.92 17.65
CA PHE A 25 34.73 37.57 16.36
C PHE A 25 34.43 39.07 16.48
N ARG A 26 35.44 39.90 16.32
CA ARG A 26 35.26 41.37 16.29
C ARG A 26 34.81 41.81 14.90
N ILE A 27 33.64 42.40 14.82
CA ILE A 27 33.09 42.93 13.56
C ILE A 27 33.85 44.19 13.18
N ASN A 28 34.73 44.07 12.19
CA ASN A 28 35.38 45.21 11.56
C ASN A 28 34.45 45.82 10.52
N LYS A 29 34.39 47.15 10.43
CA LYS A 29 33.62 47.83 9.38
C LYS A 29 34.28 47.58 8.03
N VAL A 30 33.65 46.78 7.19
CA VAL A 30 34.11 46.50 5.82
C VAL A 30 33.39 47.44 4.83
N LYS A 31 34.08 47.89 3.78
CA LYS A 31 33.46 48.64 2.69
C LYS A 31 32.37 47.78 2.02
N ARG A 32 31.18 48.35 1.74
CA ARG A 32 30.02 47.62 1.17
C ARG A 32 30.36 46.86 -0.12
N ILE A 33 31.28 47.40 -0.94
CA ILE A 33 31.74 46.75 -2.18
C ILE A 33 32.47 45.41 -1.90
N ASN A 34 33.28 45.35 -0.85
CA ASN A 34 34.02 44.13 -0.50
C ASN A 34 33.08 43.08 0.10
N LEU A 35 32.08 43.50 0.87
CA LEU A 35 31.05 42.60 1.36
C LEU A 35 30.26 41.98 0.20
N PHE A 36 29.88 42.80 -0.79
CA PHE A 36 29.18 42.33 -1.98
C PHE A 36 30.03 41.34 -2.78
N LEU A 37 31.30 41.67 -3.05
CA LEU A 37 32.22 40.78 -3.76
C LEU A 37 32.43 39.45 -3.01
N GLN A 38 32.64 39.49 -1.69
CA GLN A 38 32.80 38.27 -0.88
C GLN A 38 31.53 37.42 -0.87
N SER A 39 30.36 38.05 -0.79
CA SER A 39 29.06 37.37 -0.81
C SER A 39 28.80 36.75 -2.19
N PHE A 40 29.14 37.47 -3.25
CA PHE A 40 29.05 36.99 -4.63
C PHE A 40 29.97 35.80 -4.86
N VAL A 41 31.24 35.89 -4.44
CA VAL A 41 32.20 34.78 -4.53
C VAL A 41 31.68 33.56 -3.75
N LEU A 42 31.17 33.76 -2.53
CA LEU A 42 30.60 32.67 -1.74
C LEU A 42 29.41 32.02 -2.44
N ILE A 43 28.49 32.81 -3.01
CA ILE A 43 27.34 32.32 -3.77
C ILE A 43 27.83 31.51 -4.98
N VAL A 44 28.80 32.02 -5.74
CA VAL A 44 29.37 31.31 -6.90
C VAL A 44 30.02 29.98 -6.48
N VAL A 45 30.76 29.97 -5.36
CA VAL A 45 31.35 28.73 -4.81
C VAL A 45 30.27 27.74 -4.40
N LEU A 46 29.22 28.20 -3.71
CA LEU A 46 28.10 27.34 -3.30
C LEU A 46 27.36 26.78 -4.52
N ILE A 47 27.05 27.61 -5.52
CA ILE A 47 26.41 27.17 -6.77
C ILE A 47 27.29 26.17 -7.49
N SER A 48 28.59 26.45 -7.64
CA SER A 48 29.54 25.54 -8.29
C SER A 48 29.65 24.22 -7.56
N TRP A 49 29.73 24.24 -6.22
CA TRP A 49 29.73 23.04 -5.40
C TRP A 49 28.46 22.22 -5.56
N THR A 50 27.29 22.87 -5.57
CA THR A 50 26.01 22.20 -5.81
C THR A 50 25.93 21.60 -7.22
N TYR A 51 26.41 22.31 -8.25
CA TYR A 51 26.44 21.82 -9.62
C TYR A 51 27.36 20.59 -9.77
N LEU A 52 28.58 20.65 -9.23
CA LEU A 52 29.52 19.54 -9.24
C LEU A 52 29.00 18.31 -8.48
N ASN A 53 28.16 18.51 -7.47
CA ASN A 53 27.53 17.43 -6.71
C ASN A 53 26.09 17.13 -7.15
N ALA A 54 25.57 17.79 -8.19
CA ALA A 54 24.18 17.63 -8.64
C ALA A 54 23.89 16.19 -9.06
N ASN A 55 24.86 15.52 -9.70
CA ASN A 55 24.74 14.11 -10.09
C ASN A 55 24.58 13.17 -8.88
N LYS A 56 25.13 13.53 -7.72
CA LYS A 56 24.95 12.76 -6.47
C LYS A 56 23.60 13.04 -5.83
N LEU A 57 23.08 14.26 -5.95
CA LEU A 57 21.70 14.60 -5.57
C LEU A 57 20.69 13.84 -6.44
N LEU A 58 20.92 13.77 -7.75
CA LEU A 58 20.12 12.97 -8.69
C LEU A 58 20.22 11.47 -8.38
N TRP A 59 21.38 11.00 -7.90
CA TRP A 59 21.53 9.64 -7.39
C TRP A 59 20.68 9.40 -6.13
N ILE A 60 20.67 10.32 -5.15
CA ILE A 60 19.82 10.20 -3.96
C ILE A 60 18.34 10.20 -4.33
N ASP A 61 17.94 11.06 -5.27
CA ASP A 61 16.56 11.09 -5.76
C ASP A 61 16.18 9.76 -6.45
N LYS A 62 17.09 9.21 -7.27
CA LYS A 62 16.88 7.96 -8.01
C LYS A 62 16.90 6.69 -7.15
N TYR A 63 17.75 6.63 -6.12
CA TYR A 63 18.00 5.40 -5.36
C TYR A 63 17.60 5.49 -3.88
N SER A 64 17.27 6.68 -3.36
CA SER A 64 16.93 6.90 -1.95
C SER A 64 15.91 8.04 -1.77
N SER A 65 14.85 8.03 -2.58
CA SER A 65 13.80 9.06 -2.59
C SER A 65 13.16 9.31 -1.23
N ARG A 66 13.06 8.30 -0.35
CA ARG A 66 12.59 8.45 1.04
C ARG A 66 13.55 9.26 1.91
N LEU A 67 14.85 9.13 1.69
CA LEU A 67 15.90 9.88 2.40
C LEU A 67 15.92 11.33 1.88
N GLY A 68 15.88 11.51 0.56
CA GLY A 68 15.74 12.82 -0.08
C GLY A 68 14.47 13.56 0.36
N ALA A 69 13.33 12.86 0.46
CA ALA A 69 12.07 13.45 0.91
C ALA A 69 12.05 13.85 2.40
N ARG A 70 13.02 13.44 3.22
CA ARG A 70 13.05 13.70 4.67
C ARG A 70 14.21 14.57 5.15
N ILE A 71 15.33 14.59 4.42
CA ILE A 71 16.54 15.33 4.82
C ILE A 71 16.56 16.76 4.26
N MET A 72 15.88 17.00 3.13
CA MET A 72 16.01 18.30 2.47
C MET A 72 15.15 19.37 3.17
N PRO A 73 15.68 20.58 3.44
CA PRO A 73 14.93 21.65 4.13
C PRO A 73 13.62 22.05 3.43
N TRP A 74 13.55 21.92 2.09
CA TRP A 74 12.34 22.20 1.31
C TRP A 74 11.30 21.09 1.34
N SER A 75 11.62 19.91 1.89
CA SER A 75 10.67 18.81 1.98
C SER A 75 9.43 19.18 2.79
N TYR A 76 9.55 20.04 3.81
CA TYR A 76 8.40 20.54 4.54
C TYR A 76 7.46 21.37 3.64
N ILE A 77 8.02 22.23 2.79
CA ILE A 77 7.25 23.04 1.84
C ILE A 77 6.60 22.13 0.79
N GLY A 78 7.39 21.25 0.16
CA GLY A 78 6.91 20.31 -0.84
C GLY A 78 5.83 19.36 -0.31
N ASN A 79 6.00 18.83 0.91
CA ASN A 79 5.02 17.95 1.54
C ASN A 79 3.77 18.71 2.00
N THR A 80 3.88 19.99 2.40
CA THR A 80 2.71 20.83 2.72
C THR A 80 1.89 21.13 1.48
N ILE A 81 2.55 21.48 0.36
CA ILE A 81 1.89 21.66 -0.94
C ILE A 81 1.21 20.36 -1.37
N ARG A 82 1.89 19.22 -1.29
CA ARG A 82 1.30 17.90 -1.57
C ARG A 82 0.11 17.59 -0.67
N LEU A 83 0.20 17.85 0.63
CA LEU A 83 -0.91 17.66 1.57
C LEU A 83 -2.11 18.54 1.19
N GLN A 84 -1.88 19.78 0.79
CA GLN A 84 -2.93 20.69 0.38
C GLN A 84 -3.57 20.29 -0.95
N GLN A 85 -2.78 19.79 -1.90
CA GLN A 85 -3.26 19.19 -3.14
C GLN A 85 -4.07 17.92 -2.86
N LEU A 86 -3.62 17.06 -1.94
CA LEU A 86 -4.36 15.88 -1.50
C LEU A 86 -5.69 16.30 -0.85
N LYS A 87 -5.68 17.25 0.09
CA LYS A 87 -6.90 17.77 0.69
C LYS A 87 -7.87 18.31 -0.35
N HIS A 88 -7.38 19.06 -1.34
CA HIS A 88 -8.21 19.58 -2.41
C HIS A 88 -8.77 18.48 -3.32
N LYS A 89 -7.94 17.49 -3.67
CA LYS A 89 -8.34 16.31 -4.44
C LYS A 89 -9.40 15.50 -3.69
N TYR A 90 -9.25 15.34 -2.37
CA TYR A 90 -10.20 14.65 -1.50
C TYR A 90 -11.40 15.51 -1.07
N SER A 91 -11.34 16.83 -1.25
CA SER A 91 -12.48 17.75 -1.02
C SER A 91 -13.30 18.02 -2.28
N SER A 92 -12.82 17.61 -3.46
CA SER A 92 -13.60 17.65 -4.68
C SER A 92 -14.80 16.72 -4.52
N ASN A 93 -16.02 17.25 -4.66
CA ASN A 93 -17.23 16.44 -4.64
C ASN A 93 -17.12 15.33 -5.68
N GLN A 94 -17.40 14.09 -5.27
CA GLN A 94 -17.47 12.96 -6.19
C GLN A 94 -18.67 13.16 -7.10
N GLU A 95 -18.48 12.98 -8.41
CA GLU A 95 -19.60 12.99 -9.35
C GLU A 95 -20.41 11.70 -9.17
N LEU A 96 -21.70 11.87 -8.91
CA LEU A 96 -22.64 10.76 -8.75
C LEU A 96 -22.95 10.15 -10.11
N LEU A 97 -22.98 8.82 -10.15
CA LEU A 97 -23.45 8.02 -11.27
C LEU A 97 -24.99 8.02 -11.31
N PRO A 98 -25.59 7.73 -12.49
CA PRO A 98 -27.03 7.63 -12.63
C PRO A 98 -27.67 6.62 -11.66
N PRO A 99 -28.93 6.81 -11.25
CA PRO A 99 -29.61 5.86 -10.36
C PRO A 99 -29.60 4.42 -10.89
N ALA A 100 -29.37 3.44 -10.02
CA ALA A 100 -29.53 2.03 -10.35
C ALA A 100 -31.00 1.62 -10.19
N GLN A 101 -31.42 0.64 -11.00
CA GLN A 101 -32.61 -0.16 -10.72
C GLN A 101 -32.10 -1.53 -10.25
N LEU A 102 -32.35 -1.84 -8.98
CA LEU A 102 -32.08 -3.18 -8.45
C LEU A 102 -33.32 -4.02 -8.65
N GLU A 103 -33.14 -5.25 -9.13
CA GLU A 103 -34.23 -6.23 -9.13
C GLU A 103 -34.58 -6.59 -7.70
N GLU A 104 -35.89 -6.68 -7.42
CA GLU A 104 -36.37 -7.20 -6.15
C GLU A 104 -36.06 -8.69 -6.11
N ASN A 105 -35.29 -9.11 -5.11
CA ASN A 105 -34.99 -10.51 -4.84
C ASN A 105 -35.42 -10.84 -3.41
N ASP A 106 -36.27 -11.86 -3.28
CA ASP A 106 -36.72 -12.39 -1.99
C ASP A 106 -35.61 -13.20 -1.28
N GLU A 107 -34.58 -13.63 -2.03
CA GLU A 107 -33.43 -14.34 -1.50
C GLU A 107 -32.26 -13.40 -1.19
N LYS A 108 -31.72 -13.56 0.01
CA LYS A 108 -30.53 -12.84 0.46
C LYS A 108 -29.33 -13.22 -0.40
N THR A 109 -28.67 -12.23 -1.01
CA THR A 109 -27.54 -12.41 -1.92
C THR A 109 -26.31 -11.66 -1.41
N ILE A 110 -25.16 -12.34 -1.44
CA ILE A 110 -23.89 -11.81 -0.96
C ILE A 110 -22.88 -11.76 -2.11
N ILE A 111 -22.28 -10.59 -2.33
CA ILE A 111 -21.12 -10.46 -3.21
C ILE A 111 -19.91 -10.07 -2.34
N ILE A 112 -18.85 -10.86 -2.41
CA ILE A 112 -17.59 -10.60 -1.72
C ILE A 112 -16.52 -10.26 -2.75
N LEU A 113 -15.95 -9.07 -2.65
CA LEU A 113 -14.77 -8.66 -3.39
C LEU A 113 -13.55 -8.69 -2.46
N VAL A 114 -12.67 -9.66 -2.65
CA VAL A 114 -11.38 -9.71 -1.97
C VAL A 114 -10.33 -9.03 -2.83
N ILE A 115 -9.84 -7.88 -2.37
CA ILE A 115 -8.76 -7.15 -3.02
C ILE A 115 -7.44 -7.57 -2.37
N GLY A 116 -6.64 -8.32 -3.13
CA GLY A 116 -5.27 -8.70 -2.81
C GLY A 116 -4.27 -7.56 -3.04
N GLU A 117 -3.06 -7.80 -2.56
CA GLU A 117 -1.95 -6.85 -2.62
C GLU A 117 -0.70 -7.54 -3.15
N ALA A 118 -0.11 -6.98 -4.21
CA ALA A 118 1.17 -7.39 -4.81
C ALA A 118 1.29 -8.88 -5.19
N ALA A 119 0.18 -9.57 -5.45
CA ALA A 119 0.15 -10.96 -5.90
C ALA A 119 0.21 -11.03 -7.45
N ARG A 120 1.22 -11.72 -8.00
CA ARG A 120 1.40 -11.90 -9.45
C ARG A 120 0.93 -13.27 -9.91
N ALA A 121 0.27 -13.33 -11.06
CA ALA A 121 -0.28 -14.56 -11.62
C ALA A 121 0.78 -15.65 -11.84
N GLU A 122 2.00 -15.28 -12.22
CA GLU A 122 3.10 -16.23 -12.49
C GLU A 122 3.47 -17.13 -11.29
N ASN A 123 3.07 -16.79 -10.07
CA ASN A 123 3.37 -17.57 -8.86
C ASN A 123 2.14 -18.30 -8.30
N PHE A 124 1.05 -18.36 -9.05
CA PHE A 124 -0.13 -19.14 -8.70
C PHE A 124 -0.12 -20.48 -9.44
N SER A 125 -0.21 -21.60 -8.71
CA SER A 125 -0.29 -22.93 -9.31
C SER A 125 -1.54 -23.10 -10.19
N LEU A 126 -2.61 -22.36 -9.88
CA LEU A 126 -3.83 -22.30 -10.68
C LEU A 126 -3.61 -21.79 -12.11
N TYR A 127 -2.54 -21.02 -12.35
CA TYR A 127 -2.14 -20.53 -13.68
C TYR A 127 -0.96 -21.32 -14.28
N GLY A 128 -0.63 -22.48 -13.72
CA GLY A 128 0.45 -23.36 -14.20
C GLY A 128 1.82 -23.14 -13.54
N TYR A 129 1.90 -22.39 -12.44
CA TYR A 129 3.14 -22.30 -11.66
C TYR A 129 3.56 -23.67 -11.12
N ASN A 130 4.86 -23.96 -11.15
CA ASN A 130 5.41 -25.29 -10.85
C ASN A 130 5.42 -25.67 -9.36
N ARG A 131 5.19 -24.71 -8.45
CA ARG A 131 5.10 -24.95 -7.01
C ARG A 131 3.64 -24.94 -6.57
N PRO A 132 3.24 -25.77 -5.58
CA PRO A 132 1.84 -25.94 -5.17
C PRO A 132 1.33 -24.79 -4.28
N THR A 133 1.37 -23.56 -4.77
CA THR A 133 1.02 -22.35 -4.00
C THR A 133 -0.48 -22.17 -3.75
N ASN A 134 -1.36 -22.85 -4.51
CA ASN A 134 -2.82 -22.71 -4.38
C ASN A 134 -3.57 -24.04 -4.24
N SER A 135 -2.99 -24.98 -3.49
CA SER A 135 -3.55 -26.34 -3.36
C SER A 135 -4.90 -26.41 -2.63
N LEU A 136 -5.24 -25.42 -1.79
CA LEU A 136 -6.51 -25.41 -1.09
C LEU A 136 -7.63 -24.91 -1.99
N LEU A 137 -7.40 -23.83 -2.76
CA LEU A 137 -8.36 -23.29 -3.72
C LEU A 137 -8.66 -24.26 -4.85
N GLU A 138 -7.66 -25.02 -5.33
CA GLU A 138 -7.88 -26.06 -6.34
C GLU A 138 -8.97 -27.06 -5.91
N LYS A 139 -8.98 -27.44 -4.62
CA LYS A 139 -9.99 -28.36 -4.05
C LYS A 139 -11.37 -27.73 -3.91
N GLN A 140 -11.47 -26.41 -3.89
CA GLN A 140 -12.73 -25.67 -3.82
C GLN A 140 -13.41 -25.54 -5.19
N GLY A 141 -12.76 -25.98 -6.29
CA GLY A 141 -13.33 -25.89 -7.64
C GLY A 141 -13.46 -24.45 -8.14
N VAL A 142 -12.54 -23.57 -7.75
CA VAL A 142 -12.56 -22.16 -8.17
C VAL A 142 -12.29 -22.02 -9.67
N ILE A 143 -12.82 -20.94 -10.26
CA ILE A 143 -12.54 -20.57 -11.64
C ILE A 143 -11.39 -19.57 -11.64
N ALA A 144 -10.26 -19.97 -12.23
CA ALA A 144 -9.12 -19.08 -12.48
C ALA A 144 -9.37 -18.30 -13.80
N LEU A 145 -9.23 -16.98 -13.75
CA LEU A 145 -9.40 -16.12 -14.94
C LEU A 145 -8.03 -15.78 -15.54
N ASP A 146 -7.73 -16.41 -16.66
CA ASP A 146 -6.47 -16.18 -17.39
C ASP A 146 -6.42 -14.79 -18.03
N ASN A 147 -5.21 -14.32 -18.34
CA ASN A 147 -4.94 -13.08 -19.09
C ASN A 147 -5.49 -11.81 -18.42
N THR A 148 -5.50 -11.76 -17.09
CA THR A 148 -5.87 -10.56 -16.33
C THR A 148 -4.64 -9.67 -16.08
N VAL A 149 -4.81 -8.36 -16.23
CA VAL A 149 -3.75 -7.35 -16.07
C VAL A 149 -4.28 -6.22 -15.20
N SER A 150 -3.47 -5.74 -14.25
CA SER A 150 -3.85 -4.64 -13.37
C SER A 150 -3.82 -3.29 -14.08
N CYS A 151 -4.70 -2.36 -13.69
CA CYS A 151 -4.72 -1.02 -14.30
C CYS A 151 -3.48 -0.18 -13.98
N ALA A 152 -2.81 -0.48 -12.86
CA ALA A 152 -1.61 0.20 -12.40
C ALA A 152 -0.65 -0.81 -11.75
N THR A 153 0.57 -0.35 -11.48
CA THR A 153 1.60 -1.09 -10.76
C THR A 153 1.70 -0.65 -9.29
N TYR A 154 0.67 0.04 -8.76
CA TYR A 154 0.65 0.52 -7.38
C TYR A 154 -0.79 0.68 -6.85
N THR A 155 -0.96 0.40 -5.57
CA THR A 155 -2.26 0.23 -4.87
C THR A 155 -3.27 1.34 -5.13
N THR A 156 -2.92 2.61 -4.91
CA THR A 156 -3.91 3.70 -4.92
C THR A 156 -4.60 3.91 -6.28
N LEU A 157 -3.89 3.73 -7.40
CA LEU A 157 -4.50 3.85 -8.73
C LEU A 157 -5.23 2.56 -9.11
N SER A 158 -4.68 1.39 -8.76
CA SER A 158 -5.35 0.10 -8.96
C SER A 158 -6.69 0.05 -8.24
N LEU A 159 -6.77 0.46 -6.96
CA LEU A 159 -8.01 0.53 -6.21
C LEU A 159 -9.03 1.48 -6.83
N ARG A 160 -8.58 2.66 -7.29
CA ARG A 160 -9.47 3.60 -8.00
C ARG A 160 -10.02 2.98 -9.27
N CYS A 161 -9.24 2.17 -9.98
CA CYS A 161 -9.67 1.49 -11.19
C CYS A 161 -10.65 0.35 -10.91
N ILE A 162 -10.30 -0.56 -9.98
CA ILE A 162 -11.14 -1.70 -9.59
C ILE A 162 -12.55 -1.24 -9.16
N LEU A 163 -12.64 -0.09 -8.48
CA LEU A 163 -13.89 0.44 -7.94
C LEU A 163 -14.59 1.44 -8.87
N SER A 164 -14.12 1.61 -10.11
CA SER A 164 -14.63 2.60 -11.06
C SER A 164 -15.52 1.98 -12.13
N HIS A 165 -16.45 2.78 -12.64
CA HIS A 165 -17.23 2.45 -13.85
C HIS A 165 -16.48 2.76 -15.15
N LYS A 166 -15.33 3.46 -15.06
CA LYS A 166 -14.45 3.80 -16.19
C LYS A 166 -13.35 2.77 -16.37
N ASP A 167 -13.00 2.56 -17.63
CA ASP A 167 -11.83 1.79 -18.05
C ASP A 167 -10.49 2.48 -17.76
N VAL A 168 -9.41 1.72 -17.96
CA VAL A 168 -8.02 2.17 -17.80
C VAL A 168 -7.65 3.29 -18.79
N SER A 169 -8.32 3.37 -19.93
CA SER A 169 -8.06 4.41 -20.94
C SER A 169 -8.57 5.79 -20.54
N THR A 170 -9.45 5.89 -19.55
CA THR A 170 -9.94 7.16 -19.05
C THR A 170 -8.98 7.72 -17.99
N PRO A 171 -8.43 8.94 -18.15
CA PRO A 171 -7.66 9.57 -17.09
C PRO A 171 -8.51 9.69 -15.82
N PHE A 172 -8.04 9.12 -14.70
CA PHE A 172 -8.66 9.28 -13.37
C PHE A 172 -8.47 10.70 -12.78
N SER A 173 -8.55 11.71 -13.65
CA SER A 173 -8.50 13.14 -13.35
C SER A 173 -9.79 13.62 -12.69
N LYS A 174 -10.94 13.09 -13.12
CA LYS A 174 -12.24 13.29 -12.46
C LYS A 174 -12.47 12.22 -11.40
N GLN A 175 -13.08 12.61 -10.28
CA GLN A 175 -13.43 11.68 -9.21
C GLN A 175 -14.92 11.36 -9.27
N TYR A 176 -15.23 10.13 -9.67
CA TYR A 176 -16.57 9.57 -9.59
C TYR A 176 -16.82 8.94 -8.22
N GLU A 177 -18.08 8.74 -7.87
CA GLU A 177 -18.41 7.88 -6.74
C GLU A 177 -17.94 6.43 -7.02
N PRO A 178 -17.21 5.80 -6.10
CA PRO A 178 -16.73 4.44 -6.27
C PRO A 178 -17.87 3.44 -6.06
N LEU A 179 -17.72 2.22 -6.59
CA LEU A 179 -18.70 1.14 -6.52
C LEU A 179 -19.30 0.94 -5.09
N PRO A 180 -18.52 0.92 -3.99
CA PRO A 180 -19.08 0.78 -2.64
C PRO A 180 -20.05 1.92 -2.28
N SER A 181 -19.70 3.17 -2.59
CA SER A 181 -20.60 4.32 -2.36
C SER A 181 -21.85 4.24 -3.21
N TYR A 182 -21.71 3.83 -4.46
CA TYR A 182 -22.83 3.68 -5.39
C TYR A 182 -23.83 2.65 -4.87
N LEU A 183 -23.36 1.46 -4.50
CA LEU A 183 -24.22 0.39 -3.98
C LEU A 183 -24.88 0.76 -2.65
N GLN A 184 -24.13 1.39 -1.74
CA GLN A 184 -24.67 1.87 -0.46
C GLN A 184 -25.82 2.86 -0.67
N ARG A 185 -25.65 3.80 -1.62
CA ARG A 185 -26.67 4.80 -1.96
C ARG A 185 -27.95 4.18 -2.53
N HIS A 186 -27.86 2.98 -3.09
CA HIS A 186 -28.99 2.22 -3.67
C HIS A 186 -29.51 1.12 -2.75
N GLY A 187 -29.22 1.17 -1.45
CA GLY A 187 -29.85 0.30 -0.45
C GLY A 187 -29.19 -1.06 -0.25
N VAL A 188 -28.03 -1.31 -0.87
CA VAL A 188 -27.19 -2.47 -0.57
C VAL A 188 -26.49 -2.25 0.77
N ASP A 189 -26.41 -3.27 1.61
CA ASP A 189 -25.58 -3.21 2.82
C ASP A 189 -24.11 -3.43 2.46
N VAL A 190 -23.34 -2.35 2.50
CA VAL A 190 -21.93 -2.34 2.11
C VAL A 190 -21.02 -2.39 3.32
N VAL A 191 -20.19 -3.44 3.38
CA VAL A 191 -19.19 -3.67 4.42
C VAL A 191 -17.80 -3.57 3.82
N TRP A 192 -16.96 -2.69 4.34
CA TRP A 192 -15.53 -2.58 3.98
C TRP A 192 -14.67 -2.96 5.17
N ARG A 193 -13.84 -4.00 5.01
CA ARG A 193 -12.84 -4.41 6.01
C ARG A 193 -11.46 -4.36 5.40
N THR A 194 -10.51 -3.70 6.09
CA THR A 194 -9.17 -3.47 5.53
C THR A 194 -8.05 -3.73 6.54
N ASN A 195 -7.01 -4.43 6.07
CA ASN A 195 -5.69 -4.49 6.71
C ASN A 195 -4.64 -3.69 5.91
N ASN A 196 -5.08 -2.93 4.90
CA ASN A 196 -4.25 -2.12 4.02
C ASN A 196 -4.80 -0.68 3.93
N TRP A 197 -4.29 0.12 3.00
CA TRP A 197 -4.62 1.53 2.82
C TRP A 197 -4.63 1.89 1.33
N GLY A 198 -5.12 3.09 1.01
CA GLY A 198 -5.06 3.64 -0.35
C GLY A 198 -6.39 3.63 -1.08
N GLU A 199 -7.44 3.17 -0.42
CA GLU A 199 -8.80 3.24 -0.92
C GLU A 199 -9.27 4.70 -1.11
N PRO A 200 -10.06 4.98 -2.16
CA PRO A 200 -10.61 6.32 -2.35
C PRO A 200 -11.62 6.66 -1.25
N PRO A 201 -11.93 7.95 -1.03
CA PRO A 201 -13.06 8.33 -0.19
C PRO A 201 -14.33 7.62 -0.64
N MET A 202 -15.03 7.01 0.31
CA MET A 202 -16.24 6.25 0.05
C MET A 202 -17.22 6.36 1.22
N LYS A 203 -18.50 6.10 0.95
CA LYS A 203 -19.55 5.98 1.96
C LYS A 203 -20.03 4.54 1.96
N VAL A 204 -19.99 3.89 3.13
CA VAL A 204 -20.37 2.49 3.32
C VAL A 204 -21.14 2.35 4.63
N ASN A 205 -21.93 1.29 4.80
CA ASN A 205 -22.69 1.05 6.03
C ASN A 205 -21.78 0.67 7.20
N THR A 206 -20.71 -0.07 6.91
CA THR A 206 -19.74 -0.49 7.91
C THR A 206 -18.33 -0.41 7.33
N TYR A 207 -17.46 0.35 7.97
CA TYR A 207 -16.04 0.42 7.65
C TYR A 207 -15.27 0.00 8.90
N GLN A 208 -14.41 -1.02 8.79
CA GLN A 208 -13.64 -1.53 9.92
C GLN A 208 -12.19 -1.77 9.52
N ARG A 209 -11.26 -1.32 10.35
CA ARG A 209 -9.83 -1.59 10.17
C ARG A 209 -9.40 -2.80 10.98
N SER A 210 -8.31 -3.43 10.55
CA SER A 210 -7.75 -4.60 11.23
C SER A 210 -7.42 -4.34 12.71
N ASP A 211 -6.98 -3.13 13.07
CA ASP A 211 -6.69 -2.76 14.46
C ASP A 211 -7.93 -2.62 15.34
N GLU A 212 -9.08 -2.26 14.76
CA GLU A 212 -10.38 -2.24 15.44
C GLU A 212 -10.88 -3.67 15.66
N LEU A 213 -10.89 -4.47 14.59
CA LEU A 213 -11.30 -5.89 14.63
C LEU A 213 -10.44 -6.70 15.62
N LYS A 214 -9.15 -6.39 15.71
CA LYS A 214 -8.22 -7.06 16.63
C LYS A 214 -8.52 -6.79 18.11
N ARG A 215 -9.19 -5.68 18.46
CA ARG A 215 -9.59 -5.41 19.86
C ARG A 215 -10.69 -6.35 20.34
N GLU A 216 -11.50 -6.84 19.39
CA GLU A 216 -12.66 -7.69 19.65
C GLU A 216 -12.36 -9.18 19.37
N CYS A 217 -11.26 -9.48 18.67
CA CYS A 217 -10.84 -10.83 18.31
C CYS A 217 -9.76 -11.37 19.28
N LYS A 218 -9.92 -12.62 19.74
CA LYS A 218 -8.90 -13.34 20.55
C LYS A 218 -8.51 -14.66 19.91
N GLY A 219 -7.20 -14.95 19.86
CA GLY A 219 -6.65 -16.20 19.32
C GLY A 219 -5.75 -15.98 18.10
N ASP A 220 -5.23 -17.08 17.56
CA ASP A 220 -4.28 -17.03 16.43
C ASP A 220 -4.94 -16.58 15.13
N GLN A 221 -6.25 -16.83 14.95
CA GLN A 221 -7.04 -16.35 13.82
C GLN A 221 -7.23 -14.81 13.79
N CYS A 222 -6.71 -14.09 14.79
CA CYS A 222 -6.78 -12.63 14.89
C CYS A 222 -5.47 -11.95 14.49
N GLN A 223 -4.52 -12.72 13.95
CA GLN A 223 -3.27 -12.21 13.42
C GLN A 223 -3.35 -12.09 11.90
N TYR A 224 -2.41 -11.32 11.32
CA TYR A 224 -2.31 -11.14 9.86
C TYR A 224 -3.64 -10.69 9.22
N ASP A 225 -3.98 -11.21 8.04
CA ASP A 225 -5.23 -10.88 7.35
C ASP A 225 -6.44 -11.66 7.90
N GLU A 226 -6.27 -12.80 8.59
CA GLU A 226 -7.41 -13.59 9.10
C GLU A 226 -8.33 -12.78 10.03
N VAL A 227 -7.79 -11.76 10.71
CA VAL A 227 -8.57 -10.84 11.55
C VAL A 227 -9.73 -10.18 10.79
N LEU A 228 -9.62 -10.02 9.46
CA LEU A 228 -10.66 -9.45 8.61
C LEU A 228 -11.92 -10.34 8.55
N LEU A 229 -11.81 -11.64 8.83
CA LEU A 229 -12.93 -12.58 8.87
C LEU A 229 -13.61 -12.64 10.24
N SER A 230 -13.00 -12.08 11.29
CA SER A 230 -13.53 -12.15 12.66
C SER A 230 -14.93 -11.54 12.78
N GLY A 231 -15.91 -12.34 13.22
CA GLY A 231 -17.30 -11.91 13.39
C GLY A 231 -18.00 -11.46 12.09
N LEU A 232 -17.42 -11.76 10.91
CA LEU A 232 -18.02 -11.36 9.63
C LEU A 232 -19.34 -12.11 9.38
N GLY A 233 -19.41 -13.40 9.73
CA GLY A 233 -20.62 -14.21 9.61
C GLY A 233 -21.79 -13.64 10.43
N GLU A 234 -21.56 -13.29 11.70
CA GLU A 234 -22.54 -12.60 12.56
C GLU A 234 -22.97 -11.26 11.96
N ARG A 235 -22.04 -10.45 11.47
CA ARG A 235 -22.35 -9.15 10.84
C ARG A 235 -23.21 -9.30 9.59
N VAL A 236 -23.01 -10.37 8.81
CA VAL A 236 -23.83 -10.68 7.63
C VAL A 236 -25.23 -11.16 8.06
N ARG A 237 -25.31 -12.03 9.06
CA ARG A 237 -26.59 -12.51 9.63
C ARG A 237 -27.43 -11.38 10.21
N SER A 238 -26.82 -10.38 10.84
CA SER A 238 -27.52 -9.24 11.45
C SER A 238 -28.02 -8.20 10.44
N SER A 239 -27.64 -8.30 9.18
CA SER A 239 -28.07 -7.36 8.14
C SER A 239 -29.55 -7.56 7.79
N MET A 240 -30.29 -6.46 7.73
CA MET A 240 -31.71 -6.43 7.35
C MET A 240 -31.91 -6.29 5.83
N GLN A 241 -30.84 -6.07 5.09
CA GLN A 241 -30.85 -5.92 3.64
C GLN A 241 -30.72 -7.29 2.97
N GLN A 242 -31.42 -7.46 1.85
CA GLN A 242 -31.32 -8.67 1.03
C GLN A 242 -30.01 -8.72 0.23
N ASN A 243 -29.54 -7.57 -0.25
CA ASN A 243 -28.29 -7.48 -1.00
C ASN A 243 -27.17 -6.97 -0.10
N ILE A 244 -26.10 -7.75 0.01
CA ILE A 244 -24.90 -7.40 0.79
C ILE A 244 -23.69 -7.41 -0.12
N PHE A 245 -22.92 -6.32 -0.07
CA PHE A 245 -21.64 -6.22 -0.76
C PHE A 245 -20.52 -6.05 0.26
N ILE A 246 -19.57 -6.99 0.24
CA ILE A 246 -18.47 -7.05 1.19
C ILE A 246 -17.18 -6.85 0.44
N VAL A 247 -16.38 -5.86 0.86
CA VAL A 247 -15.02 -5.69 0.37
C VAL A 247 -14.03 -6.03 1.47
N ILE A 248 -13.11 -6.93 1.16
CA ILE A 248 -12.00 -7.34 2.04
C ILE A 248 -10.71 -6.89 1.37
N HIS A 249 -10.07 -5.85 1.91
CA HIS A 249 -8.83 -5.30 1.38
C HIS A 249 -7.63 -5.76 2.22
N ARG A 250 -6.78 -6.58 1.63
CA ARG A 250 -5.75 -7.36 2.33
C ARG A 250 -4.38 -6.70 2.30
N TRP A 251 -3.54 -7.07 3.26
CA TRP A 251 -2.11 -6.74 3.23
C TRP A 251 -1.31 -7.67 2.30
N GLY A 252 -1.81 -8.91 2.08
CA GLY A 252 -1.38 -9.78 0.98
C GLY A 252 0.13 -10.02 0.91
N SER A 253 0.69 -9.92 -0.29
CA SER A 253 2.11 -10.17 -0.58
C SER A 253 2.97 -8.90 -0.53
N HIS A 254 2.54 -7.84 0.18
CA HIS A 254 3.27 -6.57 0.20
C HIS A 254 4.73 -6.71 0.69
N GLY A 255 5.68 -6.36 -0.17
CA GLY A 255 7.12 -6.32 0.12
C GLY A 255 7.59 -5.13 0.98
N PRO A 256 8.89 -4.98 1.25
CA PRO A 256 9.97 -5.94 0.96
C PRO A 256 10.02 -7.11 1.96
N SER A 257 9.36 -7.02 3.11
CA SER A 257 9.45 -8.05 4.16
C SER A 257 8.47 -9.21 3.96
N TYR A 258 8.55 -9.94 2.85
CA TYR A 258 7.59 -11.02 2.50
C TYR A 258 7.44 -12.07 3.62
N TYR A 259 8.54 -12.40 4.32
CA TYR A 259 8.53 -13.35 5.46
C TYR A 259 7.66 -12.92 6.65
N THR A 260 7.19 -11.67 6.70
CA THR A 260 6.30 -11.14 7.73
C THR A 260 4.84 -11.07 7.30
N ARG A 261 4.51 -11.65 6.14
CA ARG A 261 3.14 -11.69 5.58
C ARG A 261 2.34 -12.90 6.03
N TYR A 262 3.00 -13.89 6.63
CA TYR A 262 2.38 -15.15 7.00
C TYR A 262 2.93 -15.65 8.34
N ALA A 263 2.13 -16.46 9.04
CA ALA A 263 2.57 -17.18 10.23
C ALA A 263 3.54 -18.32 9.86
N LYS A 264 4.41 -18.72 10.80
CA LYS A 264 5.45 -19.74 10.59
C LYS A 264 4.91 -21.09 10.08
N GLN A 265 3.65 -21.43 10.39
CA GLN A 265 3.01 -22.65 9.91
C GLN A 265 2.77 -22.67 8.39
N TYR A 266 2.73 -21.50 7.75
CA TYR A 266 2.62 -21.36 6.29
C TYR A 266 3.99 -21.21 5.62
N GLU A 267 5.11 -21.32 6.36
CA GLU A 267 6.47 -21.30 5.81
C GLU A 267 6.83 -22.69 5.24
N MET A 268 6.30 -23.01 4.05
CA MET A 268 6.53 -24.28 3.36
C MET A 268 7.86 -24.25 2.59
N PHE A 269 8.11 -23.21 1.81
CA PHE A 269 9.30 -23.07 0.98
C PHE A 269 10.44 -22.45 1.80
N LYS A 270 11.61 -23.10 1.81
CA LYS A 270 12.78 -22.72 2.64
C LYS A 270 14.09 -22.89 1.87
N PRO A 271 15.16 -22.15 2.22
CA PRO A 271 15.21 -21.03 3.18
C PRO A 271 14.48 -19.78 2.66
N VAL A 272 14.16 -18.82 3.55
CA VAL A 272 13.44 -17.57 3.20
C VAL A 272 14.31 -16.33 3.43
N CYS A 273 14.14 -15.32 2.57
CA CYS A 273 14.76 -14.01 2.74
C CYS A 273 14.17 -13.28 3.95
N LYS A 274 15.02 -12.91 4.92
CA LYS A 274 14.64 -12.15 6.13
C LYS A 274 15.21 -10.74 6.17
N SER A 275 15.55 -10.17 5.01
CA SER A 275 16.07 -8.81 4.86
C SER A 275 15.04 -7.89 4.20
N VAL A 276 15.12 -6.60 4.50
CA VAL A 276 14.43 -5.53 3.75
C VAL A 276 15.23 -5.06 2.53
N GLU A 277 16.52 -5.42 2.48
CA GLU A 277 17.42 -5.15 1.36
C GLU A 277 17.43 -6.39 0.45
N LEU A 278 16.44 -6.47 -0.45
CA LEU A 278 16.12 -7.67 -1.23
C LEU A 278 17.29 -8.19 -2.08
N ASN A 279 18.17 -7.29 -2.52
CA ASN A 279 19.38 -7.62 -3.28
C ASN A 279 20.47 -8.33 -2.46
N GLN A 280 20.35 -8.38 -1.13
CA GLN A 280 21.25 -9.14 -0.26
C GLN A 280 20.83 -10.61 -0.11
N CYS A 281 19.59 -10.94 -0.47
CA CYS A 281 19.09 -12.30 -0.47
C CYS A 281 19.40 -12.98 -1.80
N THR A 282 19.54 -14.30 -1.78
CA THR A 282 19.50 -15.05 -3.03
C THR A 282 18.10 -14.94 -3.66
N ASN A 283 18.01 -14.98 -4.99
CA ASN A 283 16.71 -14.97 -5.66
C ASN A 283 15.82 -16.14 -5.18
N HIS A 284 16.40 -17.31 -4.90
CA HIS A 284 15.67 -18.45 -4.36
C HIS A 284 15.06 -18.17 -2.98
N GLU A 285 15.81 -17.56 -2.05
CA GLU A 285 15.28 -17.18 -0.73
C GLU A 285 14.17 -16.13 -0.82
N LEU A 286 14.30 -15.19 -1.75
CA LEU A 286 13.29 -14.16 -2.02
C LEU A 286 12.00 -14.79 -2.56
N VAL A 287 12.12 -15.60 -3.61
CA VAL A 287 10.97 -16.30 -4.23
C VAL A 287 10.32 -17.24 -3.22
N ASN A 288 11.07 -17.94 -2.37
CA ASN A 288 10.49 -18.76 -1.31
C ASN A 288 9.68 -17.95 -0.30
N ALA A 289 10.19 -16.78 0.12
CA ALA A 289 9.46 -15.90 1.03
C ALA A 289 8.17 -15.37 0.36
N TYR A 290 8.23 -15.04 -0.92
CA TYR A 290 7.07 -14.59 -1.70
C TYR A 290 6.04 -15.72 -1.91
N ASP A 291 6.45 -16.91 -2.31
CA ASP A 291 5.55 -18.05 -2.52
C ASP A 291 4.81 -18.46 -1.25
N ASN A 292 5.46 -18.34 -0.08
CA ASN A 292 4.79 -18.57 1.19
C ASN A 292 3.70 -17.51 1.49
N SER A 293 3.83 -16.27 1.00
CA SER A 293 2.74 -15.28 1.09
C SER A 293 1.60 -15.55 0.11
N ILE A 294 1.89 -16.16 -1.04
CA ILE A 294 0.86 -16.68 -1.96
C ILE A 294 0.13 -17.90 -1.37
N LEU A 295 0.86 -18.82 -0.74
CA LEU A 295 0.27 -19.95 -0.02
C LEU A 295 -0.62 -19.49 1.14
N TYR A 296 -0.20 -18.46 1.86
CA TYR A 296 -1.04 -17.84 2.87
C TYR A 296 -2.28 -17.15 2.25
N THR A 297 -2.16 -16.60 1.03
CA THR A 297 -3.30 -16.06 0.28
C THR A 297 -4.31 -17.15 -0.08
N ASP A 298 -3.85 -18.31 -0.55
CA ASP A 298 -4.66 -19.52 -0.79
C ASP A 298 -5.45 -19.95 0.45
N TYR A 299 -4.77 -20.02 1.59
CA TYR A 299 -5.41 -20.33 2.87
C TYR A 299 -6.52 -19.33 3.23
N PHE A 300 -6.21 -18.03 3.21
CA PHE A 300 -7.18 -17.00 3.57
C PHE A 300 -8.44 -17.03 2.69
N LEU A 301 -8.25 -17.17 1.38
CA LEU A 301 -9.37 -17.24 0.42
C LEU A 301 -10.23 -18.49 0.67
N THR A 302 -9.58 -19.63 0.97
CA THR A 302 -10.30 -20.86 1.35
C THR A 302 -11.10 -20.67 2.65
N GLN A 303 -10.54 -20.01 3.67
CA GLN A 303 -11.29 -19.71 4.90
C GLN A 303 -12.48 -18.78 4.64
N THR A 304 -12.33 -17.83 3.71
CA THR A 304 -13.42 -16.96 3.29
C THR A 304 -14.53 -17.78 2.62
N ILE A 305 -14.20 -18.68 1.69
CA ILE A 305 -15.17 -19.58 1.05
C ILE A 305 -15.92 -20.42 2.09
N ASN A 306 -15.19 -21.07 2.99
CA ASN A 306 -15.79 -21.92 4.03
C ASN A 306 -16.76 -21.12 4.92
N LEU A 307 -16.38 -19.91 5.33
CA LEU A 307 -17.25 -19.03 6.12
C LEU A 307 -18.60 -18.78 5.43
N PHE A 308 -18.61 -18.51 4.13
CA PHE A 308 -19.84 -18.21 3.40
C PHE A 308 -20.62 -19.47 3.00
N GLN A 309 -19.96 -20.61 2.79
CA GLN A 309 -20.63 -21.91 2.64
C GLN A 309 -21.42 -22.26 3.91
N ASP A 310 -20.86 -22.02 5.09
CA ASP A 310 -21.52 -22.26 6.38
C ASP A 310 -22.75 -21.38 6.61
N LEU A 311 -22.80 -20.19 6.00
CA LEU A 311 -23.98 -19.31 6.07
C LEU A 311 -25.17 -19.82 5.24
N LYS A 312 -24.94 -20.76 4.30
CA LYS A 312 -25.97 -21.30 3.39
C LYS A 312 -26.77 -20.20 2.67
N THR A 313 -26.13 -19.07 2.39
CA THR A 313 -26.70 -17.93 1.67
C THR A 313 -26.04 -17.85 0.29
N PRO A 314 -26.79 -17.64 -0.80
CA PRO A 314 -26.22 -17.41 -2.13
C PRO A 314 -25.10 -16.37 -2.08
N ALA A 315 -23.89 -16.78 -2.45
CA ALA A 315 -22.70 -15.96 -2.37
C ALA A 315 -21.81 -16.11 -3.60
N VAL A 316 -21.28 -14.98 -4.07
CA VAL A 316 -20.22 -14.95 -5.10
C VAL A 316 -19.00 -14.28 -4.50
N MET A 317 -17.85 -14.96 -4.54
CA MET A 317 -16.57 -14.38 -4.15
C MET A 317 -15.72 -14.11 -5.38
N ILE A 318 -15.22 -12.89 -5.50
CA ILE A 318 -14.27 -12.44 -6.53
C ILE A 318 -12.97 -12.07 -5.82
N TYR A 319 -11.86 -12.65 -6.24
CA TYR A 319 -10.52 -12.26 -5.80
C TYR A 319 -9.78 -11.59 -6.96
N ILE A 320 -9.18 -10.43 -6.69
CA ILE A 320 -8.30 -9.73 -7.62
C ILE A 320 -7.14 -9.10 -6.86
N SER A 321 -5.91 -9.26 -7.34
CA SER A 321 -4.77 -8.49 -6.83
C SER A 321 -4.77 -7.09 -7.44
N ASP A 322 -4.42 -6.08 -6.66
CA ASP A 322 -4.28 -4.71 -7.13
C ASP A 322 -3.18 -4.56 -8.20
N HIS A 323 -2.07 -5.28 -8.05
CA HIS A 323 -0.98 -5.41 -9.01
C HIS A 323 -0.12 -6.65 -8.74
N GLY A 324 0.85 -6.90 -9.63
CA GLY A 324 1.91 -7.91 -9.45
C GLY A 324 3.13 -7.35 -8.70
N GLU A 325 4.26 -8.05 -8.80
CA GLU A 325 5.51 -7.73 -8.07
C GLU A 325 6.74 -8.19 -8.87
N SER A 326 7.80 -7.37 -8.90
CA SER A 326 9.11 -7.75 -9.43
C SER A 326 9.95 -8.40 -8.33
N LEU A 327 10.60 -9.53 -8.62
CA LEU A 327 11.35 -10.36 -7.68
C LEU A 327 12.84 -10.51 -8.06
N GLY A 328 13.38 -9.54 -8.80
CA GLY A 328 14.79 -9.45 -9.18
C GLY A 328 15.05 -9.60 -10.68
N GLU A 329 14.02 -9.84 -11.49
CA GLU A 329 14.13 -9.88 -12.94
C GLU A 329 14.73 -8.57 -13.46
N PHE A 330 15.80 -8.65 -14.25
CA PHE A 330 16.55 -7.49 -14.74
C PHE A 330 17.05 -6.52 -13.64
N GLY A 331 17.16 -6.98 -12.39
CA GLY A 331 17.52 -6.16 -11.25
C GLY A 331 16.37 -5.29 -10.71
N LEU A 332 15.14 -5.51 -11.17
CA LEU A 332 13.95 -4.83 -10.67
C LEU A 332 13.36 -5.57 -9.48
N TYR A 333 12.97 -4.82 -8.45
CA TYR A 333 12.32 -5.33 -7.26
C TYR A 333 11.11 -4.46 -6.92
N LEU A 334 10.16 -5.02 -6.19
CA LEU A 334 8.93 -4.35 -5.77
C LEU A 334 8.04 -3.98 -6.98
N HIS A 335 7.31 -2.89 -6.85
CA HIS A 335 6.31 -2.40 -7.79
C HIS A 335 6.37 -0.87 -7.89
N GLY A 336 5.42 -0.26 -8.59
CA GLY A 336 5.36 1.19 -8.82
C GLY A 336 6.24 1.68 -9.98
N VAL A 337 6.75 0.76 -10.80
CA VAL A 337 7.42 1.11 -12.06
C VAL A 337 6.35 1.63 -13.04
N PRO A 338 6.60 2.74 -13.76
CA PRO A 338 5.68 3.19 -14.80
C PRO A 338 5.41 2.05 -15.79
N TYR A 339 4.15 1.87 -16.21
CA TYR A 339 3.87 1.11 -17.42
C TYR A 339 4.68 1.77 -18.53
N ALA A 340 5.71 1.10 -19.03
CA ALA A 340 6.45 1.58 -20.19
C ALA A 340 5.42 1.70 -21.32
N VAL A 341 5.23 2.92 -21.83
CA VAL A 341 4.38 3.20 -22.99
C VAL A 341 5.01 2.57 -24.23
#